data_AF-A0A954E3E2-F1
#
_entry.id   AF-A0A954E3E2-F1
#
_cell.length_a   1.000
_cell.length_b   1.000
_cell.length_c   1.000
_cell.angle_alpha   90.00
_cell.angle_beta   90.00
_cell.angle_gamma   90.00
#
_symmetry.space_group_name_H-M   'P 1'
#
loop_
_entity.id
_entity.type
_entity.pdbx_description
1 polymer ?
#
loop_
_entity_poly.entity_id
_entity_poly.type
_entity_poly.pdbx_seq_one_letter_code
_entity_poly.pdbx_strand_id
1 'polypeptide(L)'
;MSMSSCRAPRHSSGGRFTRDIIKDRASSVRLRHGGDSSLCASRGVCLLLLVLLLSPGVPGKAWGQPPERISPPVSPTRSSPVSVETIQPWLAEIPLKTRRGGILPEEAELYYQVLGYVRDVDSAALKQAARNFLQERWRQSKYRSKPFEKFPVYVDLYQHPEEYQGRPVTMTGHLQRSVASPAGENLFAIDQICEAWLFTEDSQANPTVVVTTHFPENFPIGEQTVDRVTVTGYIYRMYTYEARDTGRFAPLLLAQKIEWIPPEELGANDRSWIWMMLGLLVMLLVALLLGAAWTRRTRQQPSFVSRELPGEIISSPEARSEVKRPGGPPGS
;
A
#
# COMPACT_ATOMS: atom_id res chain seq x y z
N MET A 1 69.43 24.71 -5.44
CA MET A 1 68.34 23.89 -6.02
C MET A 1 67.04 24.29 -5.35
N SER A 2 66.22 25.03 -6.11
CA SER A 2 65.05 25.77 -5.61
C SER A 2 63.80 24.90 -5.71
N MET A 3 63.10 24.69 -4.60
CA MET A 3 61.78 24.05 -4.56
C MET A 3 60.70 25.13 -4.59
N SER A 4 60.10 25.32 -5.77
CA SER A 4 58.94 26.20 -5.96
C SER A 4 57.64 25.47 -5.60
N SER A 5 56.98 26.00 -4.58
CA SER A 5 55.64 25.66 -4.10
C SER A 5 54.57 26.05 -5.12
N CYS A 6 53.77 25.09 -5.57
CA CYS A 6 52.53 25.34 -6.34
C CYS A 6 51.34 25.42 -5.38
N ARG A 7 50.79 26.63 -5.24
CA ARG A 7 49.60 26.95 -4.44
C ARG A 7 48.39 27.03 -5.40
N ALA A 8 47.44 26.12 -5.27
CA ALA A 8 46.18 26.16 -6.03
C ALA A 8 45.16 27.13 -5.37
N PRO A 9 44.36 27.88 -6.15
CA PRO A 9 43.35 28.79 -5.61
C PRO A 9 42.06 28.06 -5.23
N ARG A 10 41.52 28.37 -4.04
CA ARG A 10 40.16 28.00 -3.62
C ARG A 10 39.18 28.96 -4.29
N HIS A 11 38.35 28.46 -5.19
CA HIS A 11 37.16 29.18 -5.64
C HIS A 11 36.00 28.91 -4.68
N SER A 12 35.62 29.94 -3.92
CA SER A 12 34.32 30.05 -3.25
C SER A 12 33.35 30.75 -4.19
N SER A 13 32.23 30.12 -4.51
CA SER A 13 31.06 30.83 -5.05
C SER A 13 29.81 30.14 -4.55
N GLY A 14 29.17 30.79 -3.57
CA GLY A 14 27.84 30.44 -3.12
C GLY A 14 26.81 30.77 -4.20
N GLY A 15 26.02 29.77 -4.58
CA GLY A 15 24.78 29.95 -5.33
C GLY A 15 23.62 29.56 -4.44
N ARG A 16 22.94 30.55 -3.86
CA ARG A 16 21.55 30.41 -3.39
C ARG A 16 20.69 30.30 -4.64
N PHE A 17 20.16 29.12 -4.92
CA PHE A 17 19.13 28.95 -5.94
C PHE A 17 17.84 28.47 -5.30
N THR A 18 16.80 29.20 -5.67
CA THR A 18 15.42 29.28 -5.19
C THR A 18 14.74 27.93 -4.94
N ARG A 19 14.25 27.77 -3.70
CA ARG A 19 13.02 27.01 -3.41
C ARG A 19 11.87 27.80 -3.99
N ASP A 20 11.02 27.15 -4.78
CA ASP A 20 9.58 27.38 -4.82
C ASP A 20 8.94 26.36 -5.77
N ILE A 21 7.66 26.09 -5.52
CA ILE A 21 6.68 25.35 -6.33
C ILE A 21 6.26 23.98 -5.72
N ILE A 22 5.06 24.05 -5.11
CA ILE A 22 4.09 23.03 -4.67
C ILE A 22 4.30 22.36 -3.30
N LYS A 23 4.10 23.15 -2.24
CA LYS A 23 3.42 22.72 -1.01
C LYS A 23 2.48 23.84 -0.59
N ASP A 24 1.17 23.67 -0.79
CA ASP A 24 0.14 24.01 0.21
C ASP A 24 -1.28 23.84 -0.35
N ARG A 25 -2.03 22.88 0.19
CA ARG A 25 -3.45 23.07 0.49
C ARG A 25 -3.92 22.04 1.52
N ALA A 26 -3.61 22.29 2.79
CA ALA A 26 -4.36 21.72 3.90
C ALA A 26 -4.19 22.61 5.14
N SER A 27 -5.15 23.50 5.38
CA SER A 27 -5.31 24.18 6.67
C SER A 27 -6.79 24.40 6.98
N SER A 28 -7.29 23.47 7.79
CA SER A 28 -8.10 23.72 9.00
C SER A 28 -8.67 25.13 9.19
N VAL A 29 -9.96 25.28 8.88
CA VAL A 29 -10.78 26.38 9.40
C VAL A 29 -11.46 25.92 10.69
N ARG A 30 -10.93 26.38 11.82
CA ARG A 30 -11.56 26.29 13.14
C ARG A 30 -12.29 27.62 13.37
N LEU A 31 -13.62 27.64 13.22
CA LEU A 31 -14.44 28.80 13.59
C LEU A 31 -15.28 28.45 14.82
N ARG A 32 -14.92 29.04 15.96
CA ARG A 32 -15.87 29.40 17.01
C ARG A 32 -16.52 30.70 16.59
N HIS A 33 -17.85 30.80 16.62
CA HIS A 33 -18.57 32.00 17.03
C HIS A 33 -19.97 31.60 17.50
N GLY A 34 -20.27 31.93 18.76
CA GLY A 34 -21.64 32.12 19.22
C GLY A 34 -22.04 33.58 19.01
N GLY A 35 -23.34 33.84 19.02
CA GLY A 35 -23.90 35.20 19.05
C GLY A 35 -25.09 35.37 18.13
N ASP A 36 -26.27 35.31 18.75
CA ASP A 36 -27.58 35.69 18.20
C ASP A 36 -27.59 37.02 17.44
N SER A 37 -28.36 37.09 16.36
CA SER A 37 -29.50 38.02 16.25
C SER A 37 -30.19 37.89 14.90
N SER A 38 -31.46 37.50 14.98
CA SER A 38 -32.45 37.51 13.92
C SER A 38 -32.93 38.93 13.58
N LEU A 39 -33.48 39.05 12.36
CA LEU A 39 -34.35 40.13 11.85
C LEU A 39 -33.64 41.37 11.29
N CYS A 40 -33.64 41.50 9.95
CA CYS A 40 -34.34 42.61 9.31
C CYS A 40 -34.52 42.35 7.81
N ALA A 41 -35.78 42.42 7.39
CA ALA A 41 -36.21 42.43 6.01
C ALA A 41 -35.81 43.75 5.32
N SER A 42 -35.44 43.70 4.05
CA SER A 42 -35.73 44.79 3.12
C SER A 42 -35.66 44.31 1.68
N ARG A 43 -36.76 44.54 0.97
CA ARG A 43 -36.96 44.35 -0.46
C ARG A 43 -36.28 45.50 -1.20
N GLY A 44 -35.59 45.22 -2.30
CA GLY A 44 -35.03 46.24 -3.18
C GLY A 44 -34.96 45.74 -4.62
N VAL A 45 -35.95 46.17 -5.41
CA VAL A 45 -36.11 45.96 -6.85
C VAL A 45 -35.24 46.96 -7.62
N CYS A 46 -34.99 46.67 -8.92
CA CYS A 46 -34.40 47.53 -9.96
C CYS A 46 -32.86 47.66 -9.92
N LEU A 47 -32.12 47.65 -11.03
CA LEU A 47 -32.42 48.17 -12.36
C LEU A 47 -31.46 47.53 -13.39
N LEU A 48 -31.94 47.36 -14.63
CA LEU A 48 -31.14 47.10 -15.83
C LEU A 48 -29.96 48.08 -15.95
N LEU A 49 -28.80 47.62 -16.41
CA LEU A 49 -27.93 48.45 -17.24
C LEU A 49 -27.14 47.59 -18.24
N LEU A 50 -27.71 47.60 -19.44
CA LEU A 50 -27.18 47.17 -20.71
C LEU A 50 -26.07 48.16 -21.12
N VAL A 51 -24.80 47.75 -21.10
CA VAL A 51 -23.69 48.51 -21.70
C VAL A 51 -23.13 47.69 -22.85
N LEU A 52 -23.72 47.95 -24.01
CA LEU A 52 -23.21 47.61 -25.32
C LEU A 52 -22.43 48.83 -25.86
N LEU A 53 -21.35 48.53 -26.57
CA LEU A 53 -20.63 49.33 -27.58
C LEU A 53 -19.28 49.96 -27.18
N LEU A 54 -18.37 49.79 -28.16
CA LEU A 54 -17.15 50.53 -28.46
C LEU A 54 -15.84 49.95 -27.89
N SER A 55 -15.29 48.96 -28.61
CA SER A 55 -13.83 48.81 -28.72
C SER A 55 -13.41 48.93 -30.19
N PRO A 56 -12.44 49.82 -30.50
CA PRO A 56 -11.99 50.10 -31.87
C PRO A 56 -11.10 48.98 -32.42
N GLY A 57 -11.08 48.90 -33.75
CA GLY A 57 -10.49 47.84 -34.54
C GLY A 57 -9.01 47.56 -34.27
N VAL A 58 -8.70 46.27 -34.17
CA VAL A 58 -7.35 45.72 -34.20
C VAL A 58 -6.90 45.61 -35.68
N PRO A 59 -5.76 46.19 -36.07
CA PRO A 59 -5.25 46.08 -37.43
C PRO A 59 -4.82 44.64 -37.75
N GLY A 60 -5.18 44.21 -38.97
CA GLY A 60 -4.98 42.87 -39.49
C GLY A 60 -3.53 42.40 -39.42
N LYS A 61 -3.30 41.34 -38.63
CA LYS A 61 -2.11 40.52 -38.74
C LYS A 61 -2.24 39.61 -39.96
N ALA A 62 -1.22 39.67 -40.81
CA ALA A 62 -1.02 38.85 -41.97
C ALA A 62 -1.28 37.36 -41.69
N TRP A 63 -2.07 36.74 -42.56
CA TRP A 63 -2.28 35.30 -42.60
C TRP A 63 -0.96 34.61 -42.95
N GLY A 64 -0.21 34.22 -41.92
CA GLY A 64 0.84 33.23 -42.01
C GLY A 64 0.23 31.89 -42.45
N GLN A 65 1.01 31.13 -43.20
CA GLN A 65 0.58 29.88 -43.82
C GLN A 65 -0.09 28.93 -42.80
N PRO A 66 -1.12 28.17 -43.22
CA PRO A 66 -1.73 27.16 -42.37
C PRO A 66 -0.63 26.23 -41.87
N PRO A 67 -0.58 25.93 -40.55
CA PRO A 67 0.42 25.04 -40.00
C PRO A 67 0.39 23.74 -40.78
N GLU A 68 1.57 23.32 -41.23
CA GLU A 68 1.81 22.04 -41.87
C GLU A 68 1.10 20.97 -41.04
N ARG A 69 0.10 20.33 -41.67
CA ARG A 69 -0.80 19.40 -41.02
C ARG A 69 0.04 18.17 -40.65
N ILE A 70 0.64 18.19 -39.46
CA ILE A 70 1.34 17.04 -38.87
C ILE A 70 0.33 15.91 -38.92
N SER A 71 0.60 14.94 -39.80
CA SER A 71 -0.25 13.76 -39.91
C SER A 71 -0.27 13.12 -38.52
N PRO A 72 -1.45 12.76 -37.98
CA PRO A 72 -1.50 12.09 -36.69
C PRO A 72 -0.58 10.88 -36.74
N PRO A 73 0.18 10.59 -35.66
CA PRO A 73 0.99 9.39 -35.61
C PRO A 73 0.10 8.22 -35.95
N VAL A 74 0.53 7.44 -36.95
CA VAL A 74 -0.13 6.22 -37.41
C VAL A 74 -0.55 5.43 -36.19
N SER A 75 -1.85 5.33 -35.94
CA SER A 75 -2.36 4.50 -34.85
C SER A 75 -1.77 3.11 -35.04
N PRO A 76 -1.04 2.56 -34.05
CA PRO A 76 -0.38 1.28 -34.23
C PRO A 76 -1.44 0.26 -34.62
N THR A 77 -1.25 -0.33 -35.81
CA THR A 77 -2.10 -1.37 -36.36
C THR A 77 -2.35 -2.42 -35.28
N ARG A 78 -3.62 -2.52 -34.86
CA ARG A 78 -4.10 -3.55 -33.94
C ARG A 78 -3.74 -4.92 -34.52
N SER A 79 -3.32 -5.83 -33.65
CA SER A 79 -3.15 -7.28 -33.87
C SER A 79 -1.92 -7.75 -34.67
N SER A 80 -0.74 -7.61 -34.06
CA SER A 80 0.12 -8.79 -33.87
C SER A 80 0.11 -9.11 -32.37
N PRO A 81 0.02 -10.40 -31.95
CA PRO A 81 0.21 -10.74 -30.56
C PRO A 81 1.61 -10.26 -30.17
N VAL A 82 1.67 -9.19 -29.38
CA VAL A 82 2.90 -8.65 -28.84
C VAL A 82 3.54 -9.79 -28.04
N SER A 83 4.57 -10.43 -28.59
CA SER A 83 5.31 -11.48 -27.89
C SER A 83 6.00 -10.82 -26.71
N VAL A 84 5.47 -11.08 -25.52
CA VAL A 84 6.02 -10.59 -24.26
C VAL A 84 7.40 -11.22 -23.97
N GLU A 85 7.73 -12.33 -24.64
CA GLU A 85 9.02 -13.01 -24.48
C GLU A 85 10.18 -12.23 -25.10
N THR A 86 9.93 -11.46 -26.16
CA THR A 86 10.92 -10.56 -26.76
C THR A 86 10.71 -9.17 -26.18
N ILE A 87 11.64 -8.71 -25.33
CA ILE A 87 11.60 -7.33 -24.85
C ILE A 87 11.59 -6.41 -26.06
N GLN A 88 10.58 -5.55 -26.13
CA GLN A 88 10.57 -4.49 -27.13
C GLN A 88 11.82 -3.63 -26.94
N PRO A 89 12.62 -3.35 -27.99
CA PRO A 89 13.90 -2.65 -27.84
C PRO A 89 13.82 -1.36 -27.02
N TRP A 90 12.74 -0.58 -27.21
CA TRP A 90 12.49 0.67 -26.50
C TRP A 90 12.22 0.49 -24.99
N LEU A 91 11.75 -0.69 -24.54
CA LEU A 91 11.61 -0.97 -23.10
C LEU A 91 12.98 -1.10 -22.41
N ALA A 92 14.04 -1.44 -23.14
CA ALA A 92 15.40 -1.44 -22.62
C ALA A 92 15.99 -0.03 -22.51
N GLU A 93 15.34 0.99 -23.09
CA GLU A 93 15.76 2.39 -23.01
C GLU A 93 15.15 3.11 -21.79
N ILE A 94 14.25 2.45 -21.06
CA ILE A 94 13.60 2.98 -19.85
C ILE A 94 14.66 3.49 -18.86
N PRO A 95 14.64 4.77 -18.47
CA PRO A 95 15.68 5.33 -17.65
C PRO A 95 15.59 4.82 -16.20
N LEU A 96 16.42 3.84 -15.83
CA LEU A 96 16.57 3.41 -14.43
C LEU A 96 17.27 4.44 -13.52
N LYS A 97 17.59 5.63 -14.04
CA LYS A 97 18.36 6.64 -13.32
C LYS A 97 17.66 7.03 -12.02
N THR A 98 18.38 6.90 -10.91
CA THR A 98 18.03 7.48 -9.61
C THR A 98 18.19 8.99 -9.65
N ARG A 99 17.28 9.70 -10.31
CA ARG A 99 17.19 11.17 -10.21
C ARG A 99 16.22 11.55 -9.10
N ARG A 100 16.60 12.55 -8.29
CA ARG A 100 15.66 13.19 -7.37
C ARG A 100 14.64 13.99 -8.18
N GLY A 101 13.37 13.87 -7.82
CA GLY A 101 12.28 14.60 -8.46
C GLY A 101 11.30 13.68 -9.18
N GLY A 102 10.15 14.24 -9.54
CA GLY A 102 9.09 13.53 -10.26
C GLY A 102 9.48 13.11 -11.67
N ILE A 103 8.47 12.69 -12.44
CA ILE A 103 8.61 12.40 -13.86
C ILE A 103 8.86 13.74 -14.57
N LEU A 104 9.98 13.84 -15.27
CA LEU A 104 10.31 15.06 -16.02
C LEU A 104 9.43 15.16 -17.28
N PRO A 105 9.15 16.36 -17.81
CA PRO A 105 8.35 16.51 -19.03
C PRO A 105 8.87 15.67 -20.21
N GLU A 106 10.18 15.55 -20.37
CA GLU A 106 10.82 14.71 -21.38
C GLU A 106 10.65 13.19 -21.15
N GLU A 107 10.35 12.79 -19.91
CA GLU A 107 10.08 11.39 -19.54
C GLU A 107 8.58 11.06 -19.63
N ALA A 108 7.72 12.07 -19.76
CA ALA A 108 6.27 11.89 -19.71
C ALA A 108 5.76 11.06 -20.89
N GLU A 109 6.28 11.29 -22.09
CA GLU A 109 5.87 10.53 -23.29
C GLU A 109 6.18 9.04 -23.13
N LEU A 110 7.41 8.69 -22.71
CA LEU A 110 7.81 7.31 -22.46
C LEU A 110 7.00 6.68 -21.32
N TYR A 111 6.71 7.42 -20.26
CA TYR A 111 5.86 6.97 -19.16
C TYR A 111 4.46 6.57 -19.65
N TYR A 112 3.80 7.42 -20.44
CA TYR A 112 2.49 7.10 -21.02
C TYR A 112 2.57 6.00 -22.08
N GLN A 113 3.68 5.92 -22.82
CA GLN A 113 3.92 4.83 -23.77
C GLN A 113 3.96 3.48 -23.08
N VAL A 114 4.69 3.36 -21.96
CA VAL A 114 4.70 2.13 -21.17
C VAL A 114 3.31 1.83 -20.62
N LEU A 115 2.60 2.81 -20.04
CA LEU A 115 1.25 2.57 -19.53
C LEU A 115 0.27 2.13 -20.63
N GLY A 116 0.31 2.77 -21.80
CA GLY A 116 -0.51 2.40 -22.96
C GLY A 116 -0.17 0.99 -23.45
N TYR A 117 1.11 0.67 -23.57
CA TYR A 117 1.57 -0.66 -23.94
C TYR A 117 1.07 -1.73 -22.95
N VAL A 118 1.30 -1.53 -21.65
CA VAL A 118 0.95 -2.50 -20.61
C VAL A 118 -0.57 -2.68 -20.46
N ARG A 119 -1.36 -1.61 -20.69
CA ARG A 119 -2.83 -1.67 -20.77
C ARG A 119 -3.31 -2.64 -21.86
N ASP A 120 -2.64 -2.63 -23.01
CA ASP A 120 -3.12 -3.30 -24.23
C ASP A 120 -2.55 -4.74 -24.41
N VAL A 121 -1.49 -5.09 -23.68
CA VAL A 121 -0.88 -6.45 -23.70
C VAL A 121 -1.83 -7.50 -23.12
N ASP A 122 -1.76 -8.76 -23.57
CA ASP A 122 -2.52 -9.84 -22.95
C ASP A 122 -2.07 -10.12 -21.50
N SER A 123 -3.02 -10.15 -20.57
CA SER A 123 -2.71 -10.29 -19.14
C SER A 123 -2.09 -11.65 -18.77
N ALA A 124 -2.47 -12.73 -19.44
CA ALA A 124 -1.95 -14.06 -19.16
C ALA A 124 -0.52 -14.19 -19.70
N ALA A 125 -0.26 -13.70 -20.91
CA ALA A 125 1.07 -13.62 -21.49
C ALA A 125 2.01 -12.77 -20.64
N LEU A 126 1.54 -11.61 -20.13
CA LEU A 126 2.32 -10.74 -19.27
C LEU A 126 2.76 -11.42 -17.97
N LYS A 127 1.83 -12.10 -17.30
CA LYS A 127 2.11 -12.88 -16.08
C LYS A 127 3.04 -14.05 -16.34
N GLN A 128 2.85 -14.78 -17.45
CA GLN A 128 3.71 -15.90 -17.78
C GLN A 128 5.14 -15.43 -18.06
N ALA A 129 5.31 -14.33 -18.80
CA ALA A 129 6.61 -13.73 -19.04
C ALA A 129 7.27 -13.25 -17.74
N ALA A 130 6.51 -12.60 -16.84
CA ALA A 130 7.00 -12.20 -15.53
C ALA A 130 7.47 -13.39 -14.69
N ARG A 131 6.67 -14.46 -14.65
CA ARG A 131 7.01 -15.70 -13.95
C ARG A 131 8.28 -16.35 -14.51
N ASN A 132 8.38 -16.45 -15.83
CA ASN A 132 9.55 -17.02 -16.51
C ASN A 132 10.82 -16.22 -16.18
N PHE A 133 10.74 -14.89 -16.26
CA PHE A 133 11.84 -14.00 -15.91
C PHE A 133 12.25 -14.16 -14.44
N LEU A 134 11.30 -14.10 -13.50
CA LEU A 134 11.59 -14.23 -12.08
C LEU A 134 12.16 -15.61 -11.73
N GLN A 135 11.72 -16.69 -12.41
CA GLN A 135 12.29 -18.03 -12.23
C GLN A 135 13.75 -18.08 -12.66
N GLU A 136 14.08 -17.48 -13.80
CA GLU A 136 15.46 -17.41 -14.27
C GLU A 136 16.32 -16.57 -13.33
N ARG A 137 15.81 -15.40 -12.92
CA ARG A 137 16.47 -14.53 -11.95
C ARG A 137 16.71 -15.25 -10.62
N TRP A 138 15.73 -15.99 -10.12
CA TRP A 138 15.84 -16.80 -8.90
C TRP A 138 16.97 -17.83 -9.01
N ARG A 139 17.06 -18.58 -10.13
CA ARG A 139 18.11 -19.58 -10.38
C ARG A 139 19.52 -18.97 -10.37
N GLN A 140 19.65 -17.78 -10.91
CA GLN A 140 20.92 -17.05 -11.01
C GLN A 140 21.28 -16.28 -9.73
N SER A 141 20.30 -16.04 -8.85
CA SER A 141 20.50 -15.26 -7.62
C SER A 141 21.17 -16.06 -6.50
N LYS A 142 21.63 -15.32 -5.47
CA LYS A 142 22.06 -15.91 -4.19
C LYS A 142 20.92 -16.60 -3.42
N TYR A 143 19.67 -16.44 -3.84
CA TYR A 143 18.49 -16.99 -3.18
C TYR A 143 18.03 -18.34 -3.77
N ARG A 144 18.77 -18.93 -4.71
CA ARG A 144 18.44 -20.21 -5.36
C ARG A 144 18.23 -21.39 -4.39
N SER A 145 18.72 -21.30 -3.16
CA SER A 145 18.51 -22.32 -2.12
C SER A 145 17.15 -22.22 -1.43
N LYS A 146 16.43 -21.09 -1.57
CA LYS A 146 15.07 -20.91 -1.08
C LYS A 146 14.07 -21.42 -2.12
N PRO A 147 12.88 -21.89 -1.71
CA PRO A 147 11.76 -22.10 -2.62
C PRO A 147 11.50 -20.85 -3.47
N PHE A 148 11.09 -21.03 -4.72
CA PHE A 148 10.83 -19.93 -5.66
C PHE A 148 9.76 -18.96 -5.10
N GLU A 149 8.76 -19.49 -4.39
CA GLU A 149 7.68 -18.74 -3.74
C GLU A 149 8.19 -17.82 -2.62
N LYS A 150 9.42 -18.05 -2.14
CA LYS A 150 10.11 -17.23 -1.12
C LYS A 150 11.29 -16.45 -1.71
N PHE A 151 11.33 -16.29 -3.03
CA PHE A 151 12.27 -15.39 -3.70
C PHE A 151 11.96 -13.93 -3.32
N PRO A 152 12.88 -13.20 -2.66
CA PRO A 152 12.63 -11.84 -2.22
C PRO A 152 12.79 -10.85 -3.39
N VAL A 153 11.75 -10.79 -4.23
CA VAL A 153 11.74 -9.99 -5.47
C VAL A 153 12.04 -8.51 -5.20
N TYR A 154 11.47 -7.92 -4.15
CA TYR A 154 11.71 -6.50 -3.84
C TYR A 154 13.19 -6.27 -3.50
N VAL A 155 13.76 -7.12 -2.63
CA VAL A 155 15.16 -6.97 -2.21
C VAL A 155 16.12 -7.17 -3.39
N ASP A 156 15.86 -8.18 -4.22
CA ASP A 156 16.69 -8.46 -5.39
C ASP A 156 16.59 -7.34 -6.44
N LEU A 157 15.38 -6.87 -6.75
CA LEU A 157 15.12 -5.71 -7.60
C LEU A 157 15.84 -4.45 -7.10
N TYR A 158 15.78 -4.19 -5.80
CA TYR A 158 16.41 -3.01 -5.22
C TYR A 158 17.95 -3.08 -5.32
N GLN A 159 18.53 -4.28 -5.23
CA GLN A 159 19.98 -4.50 -5.32
C GLN A 159 20.49 -4.53 -6.76
N HIS A 160 19.64 -4.93 -7.71
CA HIS A 160 20.01 -5.19 -9.10
C HIS A 160 18.99 -4.60 -10.09
N PRO A 161 18.64 -3.31 -10.01
CA PRO A 161 17.56 -2.73 -10.81
C PRO A 161 17.77 -2.89 -12.32
N GLU A 162 19.02 -2.91 -12.79
CA GLU A 162 19.41 -3.13 -14.18
C GLU A 162 18.93 -4.46 -14.76
N GLU A 163 18.88 -5.52 -13.95
CA GLU A 163 18.42 -6.85 -14.39
C GLU A 163 16.91 -6.88 -14.65
N TYR A 164 16.18 -5.90 -14.12
CA TYR A 164 14.74 -5.78 -14.22
C TYR A 164 14.29 -4.79 -15.30
N GLN A 165 15.23 -4.09 -15.95
CA GLN A 165 14.93 -3.10 -16.97
C GLN A 165 14.19 -3.73 -18.16
N GLY A 166 13.02 -3.20 -18.49
CA GLY A 166 12.21 -3.70 -19.60
C GLY A 166 11.72 -5.15 -19.41
N ARG A 167 11.88 -5.73 -18.22
CA ARG A 167 11.38 -7.07 -17.87
C ARG A 167 10.11 -6.94 -17.04
N PRO A 168 9.07 -7.75 -17.33
CA PRO A 168 7.88 -7.73 -16.51
C PRO A 168 8.14 -8.45 -15.17
N VAL A 169 7.52 -7.95 -14.11
CA VAL A 169 7.56 -8.54 -12.78
C VAL A 169 6.16 -8.67 -12.19
N THR A 170 5.98 -9.71 -11.39
CA THR A 170 4.79 -9.88 -10.55
C THR A 170 5.20 -9.73 -9.08
N MET A 171 4.45 -8.91 -8.35
CA MET A 171 4.65 -8.68 -6.92
C MET A 171 3.31 -8.84 -6.18
N THR A 172 3.36 -9.44 -5.00
CA THR A 172 2.19 -9.69 -4.16
C THR A 172 2.43 -9.14 -2.75
N GLY A 173 1.42 -8.48 -2.20
CA GLY A 173 1.52 -7.83 -0.90
C GLY A 173 0.23 -7.16 -0.47
N HIS A 174 0.37 -6.06 0.28
CA HIS A 174 -0.73 -5.21 0.71
C HIS A 174 -0.49 -3.77 0.28
N LEU A 175 -1.56 -3.02 -0.01
CA LEU A 175 -1.48 -1.59 -0.29
C LEU A 175 -1.73 -0.81 1.00
N GLN A 176 -1.09 0.33 1.19
CA GLN A 176 -1.40 1.26 2.30
C GLN A 176 -1.96 2.60 1.83
N ARG A 177 -1.81 2.90 0.54
CA ARG A 177 -2.28 4.14 -0.07
C ARG A 177 -2.71 3.85 -1.50
N SER A 178 -3.83 4.45 -1.89
CA SER A 178 -4.35 4.46 -3.25
C SER A 178 -4.90 5.84 -3.59
N VAL A 179 -4.52 6.38 -4.74
CA VAL A 179 -4.90 7.71 -5.21
C VAL A 179 -5.25 7.62 -6.69
N ALA A 180 -6.36 8.22 -7.07
CA ALA A 180 -6.73 8.43 -8.46
C ALA A 180 -6.62 9.93 -8.78
N SER A 181 -6.05 10.24 -9.94
CA SER A 181 -5.92 11.61 -10.44
C SER A 181 -6.13 11.64 -11.95
N PRO A 182 -6.63 12.76 -12.51
CA PRO A 182 -6.67 12.93 -13.96
C PRO A 182 -5.25 12.86 -14.53
N ALA A 183 -5.10 12.19 -15.67
CA ALA A 183 -3.88 12.21 -16.45
C ALA A 183 -3.69 13.58 -17.12
N GLY A 184 -2.43 13.95 -17.35
CA GLY A 184 -2.13 15.09 -18.23
C GLY A 184 -2.38 14.76 -19.69
N GLU A 185 -2.29 15.76 -20.56
CA GLU A 185 -2.37 15.54 -22.01
C GLU A 185 -1.33 14.52 -22.48
N ASN A 186 -1.76 13.53 -23.27
CA ASN A 186 -0.91 12.47 -23.80
C ASN A 186 -1.47 11.89 -25.10
N LEU A 187 -0.61 11.22 -25.86
CA LEU A 187 -0.95 10.61 -27.16
C LEU A 187 -1.62 9.22 -27.05
N PHE A 188 -1.77 8.68 -25.83
CA PHE A 188 -2.18 7.30 -25.58
C PHE A 188 -3.63 7.17 -25.08
N ALA A 189 -4.37 8.29 -25.10
CA ALA A 189 -5.75 8.41 -24.63
C ALA A 189 -5.92 7.86 -23.20
N ILE A 190 -4.95 8.14 -22.33
CA ILE A 190 -5.04 7.85 -20.89
C ILE A 190 -5.64 9.10 -20.24
N ASP A 191 -6.78 8.94 -19.58
CA ASP A 191 -7.54 10.02 -18.94
C ASP A 191 -7.34 10.05 -17.43
N GLN A 192 -6.98 8.91 -16.84
CA GLN A 192 -6.79 8.73 -15.41
C GLN A 192 -5.49 7.99 -15.10
N ILE A 193 -4.86 8.39 -14.01
CA ILE A 193 -3.72 7.72 -13.39
C ILE A 193 -4.14 7.26 -11.99
N CYS A 194 -3.91 5.98 -11.70
CA CYS A 194 -4.15 5.36 -10.41
C CYS A 194 -2.82 4.95 -9.79
N GLU A 195 -2.42 5.62 -8.71
CA GLU A 195 -1.20 5.32 -7.96
C GLU A 195 -1.54 4.55 -6.69
N ALA A 196 -0.80 3.49 -6.39
CA ALA A 196 -0.91 2.74 -5.15
C ALA A 196 0.45 2.38 -4.56
N TRP A 197 0.55 2.29 -3.24
CA TRP A 197 1.79 1.99 -2.53
C TRP A 197 1.76 0.56 -2.02
N LEU A 198 2.47 -0.34 -2.69
CA LEU A 198 2.53 -1.77 -2.41
C LEU A 198 3.68 -2.11 -1.47
N PHE A 199 3.37 -2.88 -0.44
CA PHE A 199 4.34 -3.40 0.52
C PHE A 199 4.33 -4.93 0.43
N THR A 200 5.48 -5.50 0.10
CA THR A 200 5.68 -6.95 0.03
C THR A 200 6.25 -7.46 1.35
N GLU A 201 6.20 -8.77 1.58
CA GLU A 201 6.74 -9.41 2.80
C GLU A 201 8.22 -9.05 3.03
N ASP A 202 8.98 -8.83 1.94
CA ASP A 202 10.40 -8.53 1.95
C ASP A 202 10.76 -7.04 1.84
N SER A 203 9.78 -6.13 1.68
CA SER A 203 10.05 -4.69 1.48
C SER A 203 10.17 -3.87 2.77
N GLN A 204 9.85 -4.48 3.92
CA GLN A 204 9.81 -3.82 5.23
C GLN A 204 8.86 -2.60 5.20
N ALA A 205 9.38 -1.40 5.47
CA ALA A 205 8.63 -0.14 5.45
C ALA A 205 8.84 0.66 4.13
N ASN A 206 9.39 0.03 3.10
CA ASN A 206 9.60 0.68 1.80
C ASN A 206 8.57 0.18 0.79
N PRO A 207 7.87 1.07 0.09
CA PRO A 207 6.87 0.68 -0.90
C PRO A 207 7.51 0.40 -2.26
N THR A 208 6.82 -0.38 -3.07
CA THR A 208 6.81 -0.26 -4.52
C THR A 208 5.66 0.66 -4.90
N VAL A 209 5.93 1.74 -5.61
CA VAL A 209 4.90 2.62 -6.16
C VAL A 209 4.35 1.96 -7.42
N VAL A 210 3.08 1.61 -7.42
CA VAL A 210 2.38 0.98 -8.53
C VAL A 210 1.53 2.03 -9.21
N VAL A 211 1.63 2.11 -10.54
CA VAL A 211 0.79 2.99 -11.35
C VAL A 211 0.04 2.14 -12.37
N THR A 212 -1.27 2.37 -12.47
CA THR A 212 -2.13 1.79 -13.50
C THR A 212 -3.10 2.84 -14.04
N THR A 213 -3.89 2.49 -15.05
CA THR A 213 -4.85 3.42 -15.68
C THR A 213 -6.20 3.43 -14.95
N HIS A 214 -6.55 2.35 -14.25
CA HIS A 214 -7.81 2.24 -13.50
C HIS A 214 -7.64 1.30 -12.31
N PHE A 215 -8.38 1.57 -11.24
CA PHE A 215 -8.56 0.60 -10.17
C PHE A 215 -9.69 -0.40 -10.53
N PRO A 216 -9.70 -1.62 -9.97
CA PRO A 216 -10.84 -2.52 -10.12
C PRO A 216 -12.10 -1.92 -9.49
N GLU A 217 -13.26 -2.46 -9.85
CA GLU A 217 -14.53 -1.99 -9.28
C GLU A 217 -14.56 -2.17 -7.76
N ASN A 218 -15.16 -1.20 -7.05
CA ASN A 218 -15.22 -1.17 -5.58
C ASN A 218 -13.86 -1.15 -4.88
N PHE A 219 -12.79 -0.83 -5.61
CA PHE A 219 -11.47 -0.75 -5.01
C PHE A 219 -11.39 0.42 -4.02
N PRO A 220 -10.91 0.19 -2.80
CA PRO A 220 -10.77 1.25 -1.82
C PRO A 220 -9.75 2.33 -2.21
N ILE A 221 -10.15 3.59 -2.14
CA ILE A 221 -9.32 4.76 -2.44
C ILE A 221 -9.01 5.53 -1.14
N GLY A 222 -7.74 5.86 -0.91
CA GLY A 222 -7.29 6.67 0.23
C GLY A 222 -6.12 6.03 0.99
N GLU A 223 -5.97 6.42 2.25
CA GLU A 223 -4.96 5.87 3.17
C GLU A 223 -5.54 4.71 3.98
N GLN A 224 -5.84 3.60 3.29
CA GLN A 224 -6.35 2.39 3.93
C GLN A 224 -5.58 1.16 3.48
N THR A 225 -5.44 0.21 4.40
CA THR A 225 -4.76 -1.05 4.14
C THR A 225 -5.65 -1.97 3.29
N VAL A 226 -5.08 -2.49 2.20
CA VAL A 226 -5.76 -3.42 1.28
C VAL A 226 -4.89 -4.67 1.14
N ASP A 227 -5.33 -5.78 1.70
CA ASP A 227 -4.57 -7.03 1.68
C ASP A 227 -4.76 -7.82 0.38
N ARG A 228 -3.86 -8.79 0.16
CA ARG A 228 -3.93 -9.79 -0.91
C ARG A 228 -3.99 -9.18 -2.31
N VAL A 229 -3.15 -8.18 -2.52
CA VAL A 229 -3.03 -7.49 -3.81
C VAL A 229 -1.88 -8.09 -4.61
N THR A 230 -2.14 -8.42 -5.87
CA THR A 230 -1.12 -8.85 -6.83
C THR A 230 -1.08 -7.90 -8.01
N VAL A 231 0.12 -7.49 -8.40
CA VAL A 231 0.33 -6.56 -9.52
C VAL A 231 1.34 -7.16 -10.47
N THR A 232 1.13 -6.94 -11.77
CA THR A 232 2.09 -7.33 -12.80
C THR A 232 2.32 -6.16 -13.75
N GLY A 233 3.59 -5.85 -14.01
CA GLY A 233 3.98 -4.67 -14.77
C GLY A 233 5.47 -4.61 -15.05
N TYR A 234 5.93 -3.47 -15.56
CA TYR A 234 7.34 -3.21 -15.84
C TYR A 234 7.90 -2.20 -14.85
N ILE A 235 9.14 -2.42 -14.41
CA ILE A 235 9.84 -1.44 -13.60
C ILE A 235 10.26 -0.29 -14.50
N TYR A 236 9.79 0.92 -14.17
CA TYR A 236 10.08 2.13 -14.91
C TYR A 236 11.33 2.83 -14.37
N ARG A 237 11.42 3.02 -13.05
CA ARG A 237 12.59 3.66 -12.42
C ARG A 237 12.59 3.46 -10.92
N MET A 238 13.70 3.87 -10.29
CA MET A 238 13.73 4.12 -8.86
C MET A 238 13.24 5.55 -8.59
N TYR A 239 12.04 5.66 -8.02
CA TYR A 239 11.35 6.89 -7.67
C TYR A 239 11.78 7.40 -6.30
N THR A 240 12.07 8.70 -6.19
CA THR A 240 12.35 9.33 -4.89
C THR A 240 11.06 9.82 -4.27
N TYR A 241 10.82 9.46 -3.02
CA TYR A 241 9.71 9.98 -2.23
C TYR A 241 10.21 10.55 -0.90
N GLU A 242 9.50 11.55 -0.39
CA GLU A 242 9.78 12.16 0.91
C GLU A 242 9.11 11.31 1.99
N ALA A 243 9.91 10.56 2.76
CA ALA A 243 9.43 9.98 4.01
C ALA A 243 9.48 11.05 5.13
N ARG A 244 8.94 10.73 6.31
CA ARG A 244 8.92 11.67 7.45
C ARG A 244 10.33 12.11 7.90
N ASP A 245 11.32 11.24 7.69
CA ASP A 245 12.70 11.39 8.16
C ASP A 245 13.66 11.83 7.06
N THR A 246 13.60 11.20 5.88
CA THR A 246 14.55 11.43 4.78
C THR A 246 13.94 11.10 3.42
N GLY A 247 14.56 11.60 2.35
CA GLY A 247 14.26 11.13 1.00
C GLY A 247 14.67 9.67 0.83
N ARG A 248 13.73 8.83 0.40
CA ARG A 248 13.94 7.40 0.15
C ARG A 248 13.67 7.07 -1.31
N PHE A 249 14.16 5.92 -1.75
CA PHE A 249 13.91 5.40 -3.08
C PHE A 249 12.95 4.21 -3.02
N ALA A 250 12.00 4.19 -3.95
CA ALA A 250 11.03 3.12 -4.15
C ALA A 250 11.04 2.70 -5.62
N PRO A 251 10.93 1.41 -5.96
CA PRO A 251 10.68 1.02 -7.34
C PRO A 251 9.33 1.57 -7.82
N LEU A 252 9.29 2.12 -9.04
CA LEU A 252 8.08 2.55 -9.73
C LEU A 252 7.69 1.50 -10.77
N LEU A 253 6.57 0.81 -10.54
CA LEU A 253 6.03 -0.23 -11.39
C LEU A 253 4.85 0.32 -12.21
N LEU A 254 4.94 0.25 -13.53
CA LEU A 254 3.83 0.55 -14.43
C LEU A 254 3.10 -0.77 -14.72
N ALA A 255 1.93 -0.92 -14.12
CA ALA A 255 1.18 -2.16 -14.07
C ALA A 255 -0.08 -2.11 -14.94
N GLN A 256 -0.45 -3.28 -15.46
CA GLN A 256 -1.63 -3.41 -16.31
C GLN A 256 -2.90 -3.16 -15.51
N LYS A 257 -3.04 -3.90 -14.41
CA LYS A 257 -4.17 -3.84 -13.50
C LYS A 257 -3.71 -4.30 -12.12
N ILE A 258 -4.45 -3.88 -11.12
CA ILE A 258 -4.32 -4.36 -9.75
C ILE A 258 -5.29 -5.51 -9.57
N GLU A 259 -4.75 -6.70 -9.29
CA GLU A 259 -5.57 -7.87 -8.97
C GLU A 259 -5.78 -7.93 -7.47
N TRP A 260 -7.01 -7.64 -7.09
CA TRP A 260 -7.45 -7.61 -5.71
C TRP A 260 -8.65 -8.54 -5.59
N ILE A 261 -8.60 -9.41 -4.58
CA ILE A 261 -9.75 -10.21 -4.17
C ILE A 261 -10.34 -9.44 -2.99
N PRO A 262 -11.56 -8.87 -3.14
CA PRO A 262 -12.25 -8.26 -2.02
C PRO A 262 -12.25 -9.26 -0.86
N PRO A 263 -11.99 -8.82 0.39
CA PRO A 263 -12.39 -9.64 1.51
C PRO A 263 -13.85 -9.98 1.23
N GLU A 264 -14.19 -11.27 1.13
CA GLU A 264 -15.59 -11.65 1.29
C GLU A 264 -16.00 -10.92 2.56
N GLU A 265 -16.97 -10.00 2.45
CA GLU A 265 -17.62 -9.46 3.62
C GLU A 265 -17.95 -10.72 4.40
N LEU A 266 -17.23 -10.98 5.49
CA LEU A 266 -17.33 -12.19 6.27
C LEU A 266 -18.78 -12.20 6.71
N GLY A 267 -19.62 -12.82 5.89
CA GLY A 267 -21.01 -12.42 5.77
C GLY A 267 -21.58 -12.80 7.09
N ALA A 268 -21.79 -11.79 7.93
CA ALA A 268 -21.85 -11.86 9.38
C ALA A 268 -22.30 -13.26 9.85
N ASN A 269 -21.37 -14.23 9.88
CA ASN A 269 -21.64 -15.53 10.47
C ASN A 269 -21.39 -15.40 11.98
N ASP A 270 -21.94 -14.31 12.49
CA ASP A 270 -22.30 -13.97 13.85
C ASP A 270 -23.08 -15.11 14.51
N ARG A 271 -23.62 -16.04 13.70
CA ARG A 271 -24.19 -17.29 14.19
C ARG A 271 -23.20 -18.11 15.03
N SER A 272 -21.89 -18.00 14.81
CA SER A 272 -20.89 -18.70 15.64
C SER A 272 -20.91 -18.23 17.11
N TRP A 273 -20.96 -16.92 17.37
CA TRP A 273 -21.03 -16.43 18.76
C TRP A 273 -22.38 -16.71 19.39
N ILE A 274 -23.47 -16.74 18.62
CA ILE A 274 -24.79 -17.15 19.11
C ILE A 274 -24.73 -18.59 19.64
N TRP A 275 -24.08 -19.50 18.91
CA TRP A 275 -23.88 -20.88 19.38
C TRP A 275 -22.94 -20.95 20.60
N MET A 276 -21.90 -20.14 20.66
CA MET A 276 -21.03 -20.06 21.85
C MET A 276 -21.82 -19.56 23.09
N MET A 277 -22.63 -18.51 22.93
CA MET A 277 -23.46 -17.97 24.01
C MET A 277 -24.53 -18.95 24.45
N LEU A 278 -25.17 -19.65 23.50
CA LEU A 278 -26.14 -20.70 23.80
C LEU A 278 -25.47 -21.87 24.54
N GLY A 279 -24.28 -22.29 24.11
CA GLY A 279 -23.50 -23.32 24.79
C GLY A 279 -23.12 -22.92 26.22
N LEU A 280 -22.68 -21.67 26.42
CA LEU A 280 -22.38 -21.12 27.74
C LEU A 280 -23.62 -21.07 28.64
N LEU A 281 -24.77 -20.66 28.10
CA LEU A 281 -26.05 -20.61 28.82
C LEU A 281 -26.50 -22.01 29.27
N VAL A 282 -26.38 -23.00 28.38
CA VAL A 282 -26.70 -24.40 28.70
C VAL A 282 -25.77 -24.95 29.78
N MET A 283 -24.46 -24.66 29.69
CA MET A 283 -23.49 -25.05 30.73
C MET A 283 -23.82 -24.43 32.10
N LEU A 284 -24.17 -23.15 32.14
CA LEU A 284 -24.60 -22.46 33.36
C LEU A 284 -25.89 -23.06 33.94
N LEU A 285 -26.86 -23.39 33.10
CA LEU A 285 -28.11 -24.04 33.50
C LEU A 285 -27.83 -25.42 34.12
N VAL A 286 -26.97 -26.23 33.49
CA VAL A 286 -26.58 -27.55 34.01
C VAL A 286 -25.86 -27.42 35.35
N ALA A 287 -24.92 -26.48 35.48
CA ALA A 287 -24.22 -26.22 36.73
C ALA A 287 -25.18 -25.81 37.86
N LEU A 288 -26.17 -24.95 37.56
CA LEU A 288 -27.21 -24.55 38.52
C LEU A 288 -28.08 -25.73 38.94
N LEU A 289 -28.51 -26.58 38.01
CA LEU A 289 -29.31 -27.76 38.29
C LEU A 289 -28.54 -28.78 39.16
N LEU A 290 -27.27 -29.03 38.83
CA LEU A 290 -26.40 -29.91 39.62
C LEU A 290 -26.14 -29.33 41.02
N GLY A 291 -25.89 -28.03 41.13
CA GLY A 291 -25.72 -27.33 42.42
C GLY A 291 -26.99 -27.38 43.28
N ALA A 292 -28.17 -27.20 42.68
CA ALA A 292 -29.45 -27.32 43.35
C ALA A 292 -29.73 -28.76 43.83
N ALA A 293 -29.40 -29.76 43.00
CA ALA A 293 -29.53 -31.17 43.39
C ALA A 293 -28.59 -31.53 44.55
N TRP A 294 -27.34 -31.05 44.51
CA TRP A 294 -26.35 -31.29 45.56
C TRP A 294 -26.75 -30.64 46.90
N THR A 295 -27.23 -29.40 46.88
CA THR A 295 -27.69 -28.68 48.08
C THR A 295 -28.95 -29.29 48.69
N ARG A 296 -29.87 -29.84 47.89
CA ARG A 296 -31.01 -30.62 48.41
C ARG A 296 -30.55 -31.91 49.08
N ARG A 297 -29.56 -32.60 48.50
CA ARG A 297 -29.02 -33.85 49.04
C ARG A 297 -28.30 -33.64 50.38
N THR A 298 -27.56 -32.55 50.54
CA THR A 298 -26.88 -32.25 51.81
C THR A 298 -27.84 -31.81 52.90
N ARG A 299 -28.93 -31.10 52.57
CA ARG A 299 -30.01 -30.80 53.54
C ARG A 299 -30.81 -32.03 53.95
N GLN A 300 -30.80 -33.10 53.15
CA GLN A 300 -31.49 -34.35 53.43
C GLN A 300 -30.61 -35.39 54.13
N GLN A 301 -29.38 -35.07 54.56
CA GLN A 301 -28.75 -35.93 55.57
C GLN A 301 -29.56 -35.78 56.86
N PRO A 302 -30.32 -36.81 57.26
CA PRO A 302 -31.10 -36.77 58.48
C PRO A 302 -30.12 -36.62 59.64
N SER A 303 -30.51 -35.81 60.61
CA SER A 303 -29.95 -35.77 61.94
C SER A 303 -29.41 -37.14 62.34
N PHE A 304 -28.08 -37.18 62.47
CA PHE A 304 -27.32 -38.28 63.03
C PHE A 304 -28.05 -38.77 64.28
N VAL A 305 -28.72 -39.92 64.20
CA VAL A 305 -29.25 -40.60 65.38
C VAL A 305 -28.04 -40.86 66.25
N SER A 306 -27.95 -40.16 67.38
CA SER A 306 -27.00 -40.40 68.45
C SER A 306 -27.15 -41.85 68.90
N ARG A 307 -26.41 -42.76 68.28
CA ARG A 307 -26.03 -44.01 68.91
C ARG A 307 -24.93 -43.64 69.88
N GLU A 308 -25.28 -43.65 71.17
CA GLU A 308 -24.32 -43.76 72.26
C GLU A 308 -23.28 -44.83 71.89
N LEU A 309 -22.03 -44.40 71.78
CA LEU A 309 -20.88 -45.29 71.76
C LEU A 309 -20.40 -45.42 73.22
N PRO A 310 -20.41 -46.63 73.80
CA PRO A 310 -19.74 -46.90 75.05
C PRO A 310 -18.25 -46.59 74.89
N GLY A 311 -17.71 -45.84 75.85
CA GLY A 311 -16.31 -45.53 75.90
C GLY A 311 -15.47 -46.80 75.99
N GLU A 312 -14.48 -46.92 75.11
CA GLU A 312 -13.30 -47.71 75.44
C GLU A 312 -12.04 -46.96 75.04
N ILE A 313 -11.27 -46.75 76.09
CA ILE A 313 -10.02 -46.01 76.21
C ILE A 313 -8.91 -46.97 75.80
N ILE A 314 -8.19 -46.72 74.70
CA ILE A 314 -6.77 -47.11 74.62
C ILE A 314 -5.99 -46.03 73.86
N SER A 315 -5.32 -45.20 74.65
CA SER A 315 -4.13 -44.44 74.32
C SER A 315 -3.00 -45.34 73.82
N SER A 316 -2.30 -44.95 72.75
CA SER A 316 -0.84 -45.14 72.69
C SER A 316 -0.19 -43.98 71.93
N PRO A 317 0.71 -43.22 72.59
CA PRO A 317 1.62 -42.29 71.94
C PRO A 317 2.85 -43.06 71.41
N GLU A 318 3.73 -42.32 70.74
CA GLU A 318 5.14 -42.68 70.52
C GLU A 318 5.46 -43.50 69.25
N ALA A 319 5.87 -42.81 68.19
CA ALA A 319 7.20 -43.05 67.60
C ALA A 319 7.57 -41.96 66.58
N ARG A 320 8.59 -41.20 66.96
CA ARG A 320 9.49 -40.43 66.10
C ARG A 320 9.93 -41.25 64.88
N SER A 321 10.05 -40.62 63.72
CA SER A 321 11.36 -40.27 63.17
C SER A 321 11.17 -39.49 61.85
N GLU A 322 11.53 -38.22 61.74
CA GLU A 322 12.90 -37.72 61.56
C GLU A 322 13.33 -37.64 60.07
N VAL A 323 13.87 -36.46 59.73
CA VAL A 323 14.94 -36.20 58.74
C VAL A 323 14.59 -35.66 57.33
N LYS A 324 15.18 -34.46 57.12
CA LYS A 324 15.71 -33.77 55.91
C LYS A 324 14.79 -33.08 54.90
N ARG A 325 14.74 -31.75 55.05
CA ARG A 325 15.00 -30.76 53.97
C ARG A 325 16.48 -30.29 54.08
N PRO A 326 17.02 -29.37 53.26
CA PRO A 326 16.88 -29.07 51.82
C PRO A 326 18.28 -29.00 51.11
N GLY A 327 18.30 -28.77 49.78
CA GLY A 327 19.38 -27.97 49.15
C GLY A 327 20.20 -28.63 48.03
N GLY A 328 20.18 -28.01 46.84
CA GLY A 328 21.16 -28.21 45.77
C GLY A 328 20.81 -27.38 44.52
N PRO A 329 21.80 -26.75 43.83
CA PRO A 329 21.67 -25.43 43.18
C PRO A 329 21.35 -25.43 41.67
N PRO A 330 21.10 -24.25 41.07
CA PRO A 330 20.89 -24.11 39.63
C PRO A 330 22.20 -24.24 38.84
N GLY A 331 22.16 -25.02 37.75
CA GLY A 331 23.20 -25.09 36.74
C GLY A 331 22.97 -24.05 35.65
N SER A 332 24.02 -23.26 35.44
CA SER A 332 24.28 -22.19 34.48
C SER A 332 24.11 -22.54 33.01
#